data_AF-A0AAE3EHB8-F1
#
_entry.id   AF-A0AAE3EHB8-F1
#
_cell.length_a   1.000
_cell.length_b   1.000
_cell.length_c   1.000
_cell.angle_alpha   90.00
_cell.angle_beta   90.00
_cell.angle_gamma   90.00
#
_symmetry.space_group_name_H-M   'P 1'
#
loop_
_entity.id
_entity.type
_entity.pdbx_description
1 polymer ?
#
loop_
_entity_poly.entity_id
_entity_poly.type
_entity_poly.pdbx_seq_one_letter_code
_entity_poly.pdbx_strand_id
1 'polypeptide(L)'
;MKKSLMFLLVVCAVSALPLFALNEDVVVWENMYRIAETDEQRLEVVRKITEFKDSEFTPVLVEALENLAAAKIESGNAKEQYARNQLARILVGELGNLKALEADSLVYRVYTEVEEPVLKGEAAFSLGKMQAVDFAGYLASDLISINLSPIPSIAKNQEIIAAGLVRSLASMRVAEGYEAVFLASIGWYSAASPVKTAARAAVVEMVDDPSDSLLKILDTHPDTEVKQAALETCLASKAPVDKKAAVAARALRLGIDRLPPDLAGKAALSRLRLAAMAALAKLQDKNPENAAVLIEVVKADKKDDGSLNETLNAYAALGVNGSDPAARFIAENLARFNEMQKVRGNTARDKILVKQLVQSAGATKNPLVKPALQQVGYVEHDAGITRLAEDVLKDFGK
;
A
#
# COMPACT_ATOMS: atom_id res chain seq x y z
N MET A 1 -8.25 -43.52 85.13
CA MET A 1 -6.82 -43.21 84.88
C MET A 1 -6.58 -43.33 83.38
N LYS A 2 -6.08 -42.23 82.76
CA LYS A 2 -5.06 -42.13 81.69
C LYS A 2 -5.15 -43.10 80.49
N LYS A 3 -5.02 -42.71 79.22
CA LYS A 3 -4.56 -41.50 78.51
C LYS A 3 -4.68 -41.81 77.00
N SER A 4 -4.97 -40.79 76.19
CA SER A 4 -4.37 -40.51 74.85
C SER A 4 -4.53 -41.51 73.70
N LEU A 5 -4.59 -41.16 72.41
CA LEU A 5 -4.64 -39.91 71.62
C LEU A 5 -4.48 -40.34 70.13
N MET A 6 -5.14 -39.63 69.20
CA MET A 6 -4.75 -39.39 67.79
C MET A 6 -4.49 -40.55 66.81
N PHE A 7 -5.30 -40.62 65.75
CA PHE A 7 -4.93 -40.24 64.37
C PHE A 7 -6.23 -40.24 63.52
N LEU A 8 -6.88 -39.10 63.30
CA LEU A 8 -6.67 -38.12 62.24
C LEU A 8 -6.98 -38.66 60.81
N LEU A 9 -8.25 -38.50 60.42
CA LEU A 9 -8.68 -37.77 59.21
C LEU A 9 -8.17 -38.32 57.86
N VAL A 10 -8.89 -39.32 57.34
CA VAL A 10 -8.87 -39.65 55.91
C VAL A 10 -9.55 -38.51 55.16
N VAL A 11 -8.72 -37.82 54.40
CA VAL A 11 -9.01 -36.74 53.46
C VAL A 11 -10.13 -37.15 52.51
N CYS A 12 -11.32 -36.60 52.71
CA CYS A 12 -12.28 -36.40 51.63
C CYS A 12 -11.66 -35.36 50.69
N ALA A 13 -10.90 -35.82 49.70
CA ALA A 13 -10.57 -35.05 48.51
C ALA A 13 -11.85 -34.90 47.68
N VAL A 14 -12.75 -34.04 48.17
CA VAL A 14 -13.72 -33.37 47.31
C VAL A 14 -12.87 -32.54 46.37
N SER A 15 -12.95 -32.88 45.10
CA SER A 15 -12.46 -32.11 43.96
C SER A 15 -12.89 -30.65 44.09
N ALA A 16 -12.03 -29.84 44.70
CA ALA A 16 -12.01 -28.41 44.50
C ALA A 16 -11.53 -28.19 43.06
N LEU A 17 -12.47 -28.23 42.12
CA LEU A 17 -12.34 -27.44 40.91
C LEU A 17 -12.03 -26.01 41.37
N PRO A 18 -11.03 -25.32 40.80
CA PRO A 18 -10.86 -23.91 41.08
C PRO A 18 -12.13 -23.21 40.57
N LEU A 19 -13.04 -22.91 41.51
CA LEU A 19 -14.02 -21.85 41.32
C LEU A 19 -13.17 -20.59 41.12
N PHE A 20 -12.97 -20.22 39.86
CA PHE A 20 -12.58 -18.86 39.51
C PHE A 20 -13.55 -17.95 40.26
N ALA A 21 -13.03 -17.19 41.22
CA ALA A 21 -13.81 -16.15 41.87
C ALA A 21 -14.10 -15.11 40.79
N LEU A 22 -15.23 -15.26 40.10
CA LEU A 22 -15.75 -14.25 39.20
C LEU A 22 -15.76 -12.93 39.95
N ASN A 23 -15.16 -11.90 39.33
CA ASN A 23 -15.12 -10.57 39.91
C ASN A 23 -16.54 -10.12 40.29
N GLU A 24 -16.73 -9.65 41.52
CA GLU A 24 -18.05 -9.25 42.05
C GLU A 24 -18.70 -8.19 41.17
N ASP A 25 -17.88 -7.29 40.60
CA ASP A 25 -18.32 -6.28 39.64
C ASP A 25 -18.94 -6.91 38.38
N VAL A 26 -18.35 -7.99 37.86
CA VAL A 26 -18.86 -8.67 36.65
C VAL A 26 -20.26 -9.22 36.91
N VAL A 27 -20.45 -9.90 38.04
CA VAL A 27 -21.74 -10.49 38.42
C VAL A 27 -22.81 -9.41 38.64
N VAL A 28 -22.46 -8.29 39.27
CA VAL A 28 -23.39 -7.19 39.52
C VAL A 28 -23.86 -6.57 38.21
N TRP A 29 -22.93 -6.20 37.33
CA TRP A 29 -23.28 -5.52 36.08
C TRP A 29 -23.94 -6.46 35.06
N GLU A 30 -23.58 -7.75 35.04
CA GLU A 30 -24.30 -8.77 34.27
C GLU A 30 -25.76 -8.88 34.70
N ASN A 31 -26.01 -8.95 36.02
CA ASN A 31 -27.37 -9.00 36.54
C ASN A 31 -28.14 -7.70 36.21
N MET A 32 -27.50 -6.53 36.35
CA MET A 32 -28.10 -5.25 35.96
C MET A 32 -28.48 -5.21 34.48
N TYR A 33 -27.67 -5.81 33.61
CA TYR A 33 -27.99 -5.91 32.17
C TYR A 33 -29.22 -6.80 31.94
N ARG A 34 -29.28 -7.96 32.61
CA ARG A 34 -30.38 -8.94 32.44
C ARG A 34 -31.73 -8.43 32.92
N ILE A 35 -31.76 -7.63 33.99
CA ILE A 35 -33.01 -7.07 34.51
C ILE A 35 -33.46 -5.80 33.78
N ALA A 36 -32.63 -5.23 32.90
CA ALA A 36 -32.99 -4.03 32.15
C ALA A 36 -34.11 -4.33 31.14
N GLU A 37 -35.19 -3.57 31.23
CA GLU A 37 -36.42 -3.75 30.47
C GLU A 37 -36.38 -3.04 29.11
N THR A 38 -35.62 -1.94 29.00
CA THR A 38 -35.53 -1.14 27.77
C THR A 38 -34.12 -1.10 27.18
N ASP A 39 -34.02 -0.85 25.88
CA ASP A 39 -32.73 -0.71 25.20
C ASP A 39 -31.94 0.52 25.71
N GLU A 40 -32.61 1.57 26.17
CA GLU A 40 -31.94 2.69 26.84
C GLU A 40 -31.32 2.30 28.18
N GLN A 41 -32.00 1.49 29.00
CA GLN A 41 -31.44 0.99 30.26
C GLN A 41 -30.24 0.07 30.00
N ARG A 42 -30.35 -0.83 29.01
CA ARG A 42 -29.24 -1.69 28.57
C ARG A 42 -28.06 -0.86 28.09
N LEU A 43 -28.31 0.23 27.36
CA LEU A 43 -27.28 1.15 26.90
C LEU A 43 -26.53 1.82 28.06
N GLU A 44 -27.22 2.24 29.11
CA GLU A 44 -26.58 2.82 30.30
C GLU A 44 -25.70 1.80 31.04
N VAL A 45 -26.19 0.57 31.20
CA VAL A 45 -25.44 -0.53 31.82
C VAL A 45 -24.19 -0.87 31.00
N VAL A 46 -24.33 -1.06 29.68
CA VAL A 46 -23.19 -1.38 28.81
C VAL A 46 -22.14 -0.27 28.83
N ARG A 47 -22.54 1.01 28.82
CA ARG A 47 -21.58 2.12 28.97
C ARG A 47 -20.74 1.99 30.23
N LYS A 48 -21.36 1.61 31.36
CA LYS A 48 -20.64 1.38 32.61
C LYS A 48 -19.71 0.18 32.54
N ILE A 49 -20.15 -0.93 31.94
CA ILE A 49 -19.31 -2.11 31.70
C ILE A 49 -18.05 -1.73 30.90
N THR A 50 -18.19 -0.93 29.83
CA THR A 50 -17.04 -0.54 28.99
C THR A 50 -16.01 0.36 29.70
N GLU A 51 -16.36 0.96 30.84
CA GLU A 51 -15.40 1.76 31.63
C GLU A 51 -14.33 0.88 32.29
N PHE A 52 -14.65 -0.40 32.57
CA PHE A 52 -13.74 -1.35 33.22
C PHE A 52 -12.65 -1.88 32.30
N LYS A 53 -12.92 -1.97 30.97
CA LYS A 53 -12.01 -2.55 29.96
C LYS A 53 -11.49 -3.95 30.35
N ASP A 54 -12.35 -4.73 31.01
CA ASP A 54 -12.02 -6.04 31.54
C ASP A 54 -12.58 -7.14 30.61
N SER A 55 -11.71 -8.05 30.20
CA SER A 55 -12.07 -9.18 29.34
C SER A 55 -13.06 -10.15 29.98
N GLU A 56 -13.20 -10.16 31.31
CA GLU A 56 -14.21 -10.97 32.01
C GLU A 56 -15.65 -10.62 31.61
N PHE A 57 -15.90 -9.41 31.09
CA PHE A 57 -17.21 -9.01 30.58
C PHE A 57 -17.54 -9.55 29.18
N THR A 58 -16.58 -10.15 28.48
CA THR A 58 -16.77 -10.61 27.09
C THR A 58 -18.01 -11.50 26.92
N PRO A 59 -18.29 -12.52 27.78
CA PRO A 59 -19.48 -13.36 27.62
C PRO A 59 -20.78 -12.57 27.68
N VAL A 60 -20.88 -11.59 28.58
CA VAL A 60 -22.06 -10.73 28.74
C VAL A 60 -22.24 -9.82 27.52
N LEU A 61 -21.16 -9.28 26.98
CA LEU A 61 -21.18 -8.42 25.80
C LEU A 61 -21.54 -9.21 24.53
N VAL A 62 -21.09 -10.47 24.41
CA VAL A 62 -21.48 -11.38 23.33
C VAL A 62 -22.97 -11.70 23.43
N GLU A 63 -23.46 -12.15 24.60
CA GLU A 63 -24.88 -12.45 24.83
C GLU A 63 -25.76 -11.22 24.51
N ALA A 64 -25.35 -10.03 24.94
CA ALA A 64 -26.01 -8.77 24.66
C ALA A 64 -26.12 -8.50 23.15
N LEU A 65 -25.04 -8.71 22.39
CA LEU A 65 -25.03 -8.48 20.95
C LEU A 65 -25.83 -9.56 20.19
N GLU A 66 -25.80 -10.81 20.64
CA GLU A 66 -26.59 -11.90 20.06
C GLU A 66 -28.08 -11.61 20.17
N ASN A 67 -28.52 -11.19 21.35
CA ASN A 67 -29.91 -10.83 21.60
C ASN A 67 -30.37 -9.67 20.70
N LEU A 68 -29.53 -8.64 20.52
CA LEU A 68 -29.83 -7.52 19.62
C LEU A 68 -29.87 -7.93 18.15
N ALA A 69 -28.90 -8.75 17.71
CA ALA A 69 -28.85 -9.26 16.35
C ALA A 69 -30.07 -10.15 16.04
N ALA A 70 -30.50 -10.98 16.99
CA ALA A 70 -31.72 -11.79 16.88
C ALA A 70 -32.98 -10.92 16.77
N ALA A 71 -33.03 -9.80 17.49
CA ALA A 71 -34.14 -8.85 17.45
C ALA A 71 -34.17 -7.95 16.20
N LYS A 72 -33.17 -8.07 15.30
CA LYS A 72 -32.92 -7.18 14.16
C LYS A 72 -32.74 -5.72 14.59
N ILE A 73 -31.48 -5.26 14.60
CA ILE A 73 -31.06 -3.95 15.12
C ILE A 73 -31.88 -2.79 14.54
N GLU A 74 -32.15 -2.80 13.24
CA GLU A 74 -32.86 -1.71 12.53
C GLU A 74 -34.39 -1.91 12.45
N SER A 75 -34.95 -2.82 13.24
CA SER A 75 -36.40 -2.97 13.36
C SER A 75 -37.02 -1.98 14.36
N GLY A 76 -38.30 -1.67 14.20
CA GLY A 76 -39.06 -0.79 15.10
C GLY A 76 -39.21 0.63 14.58
N ASN A 77 -39.60 1.55 15.46
CA ASN A 77 -39.73 2.98 15.13
C ASN A 77 -38.35 3.70 15.17
N ALA A 78 -38.28 4.95 14.69
CA ALA A 78 -37.02 5.70 14.59
C ALA A 78 -36.28 5.86 15.93
N LYS A 79 -37.00 5.97 17.06
CA LYS A 79 -36.38 6.10 18.38
C LYS A 79 -35.77 4.77 18.83
N GLU A 80 -36.49 3.67 18.65
CA GLU A 80 -36.02 2.31 18.96
C GLU A 80 -34.79 1.94 18.12
N GLN A 81 -34.85 2.19 16.81
CA GLN A 81 -33.73 1.97 15.91
C GLN A 81 -32.51 2.79 16.33
N TYR A 82 -32.69 4.06 16.71
CA TYR A 82 -31.59 4.89 17.20
C TYR A 82 -30.96 4.31 18.47
N ALA A 83 -31.76 3.92 19.47
CA ALA A 83 -31.26 3.34 20.71
C ALA A 83 -30.50 2.02 20.47
N ARG A 84 -31.04 1.13 19.64
CA ARG A 84 -30.42 -0.15 19.27
C ARG A 84 -29.14 0.04 18.49
N ASN A 85 -29.09 0.97 17.54
CA ASN A 85 -27.87 1.30 16.81
C ASN A 85 -26.79 1.84 17.74
N GLN A 86 -27.15 2.70 18.71
CA GLN A 86 -26.18 3.16 19.71
C GLN A 86 -25.65 2.02 20.59
N LEU A 87 -26.54 1.14 21.04
CA LEU A 87 -26.17 -0.01 21.88
C LEU A 87 -25.29 -1.01 21.13
N ALA A 88 -25.69 -1.41 19.92
CA ALA A 88 -24.90 -2.27 19.05
C ALA A 88 -23.52 -1.66 18.76
N ARG A 89 -23.43 -0.35 18.51
CA ARG A 89 -22.14 0.31 18.26
C ARG A 89 -21.20 0.21 19.46
N ILE A 90 -21.70 0.40 20.68
CA ILE A 90 -20.86 0.29 21.89
C ILE A 90 -20.42 -1.16 22.11
N LEU A 91 -21.35 -2.12 21.98
CA LEU A 91 -21.03 -3.54 22.13
C LEU A 91 -19.96 -4.00 21.13
N VAL A 92 -20.19 -3.71 19.85
CA VAL A 92 -19.24 -4.03 18.76
C VAL A 92 -17.90 -3.34 18.97
N GLY A 93 -17.90 -2.06 19.33
CA GLY A 93 -16.69 -1.30 19.59
C GLY A 93 -15.87 -1.89 20.74
N GLU A 94 -16.54 -2.28 21.83
CA GLU A 94 -15.89 -2.82 23.02
C GLU A 94 -15.39 -4.24 22.82
N LEU A 95 -16.18 -5.12 22.20
CA LEU A 95 -15.70 -6.45 21.80
C LEU A 95 -14.44 -6.33 20.93
N GLY A 96 -14.39 -5.33 20.05
CA GLY A 96 -13.20 -5.01 19.27
C GLY A 96 -12.01 -4.56 20.13
N ASN A 97 -12.24 -3.71 21.13
CA ASN A 97 -11.20 -3.22 22.05
C ASN A 97 -10.64 -4.35 22.92
N LEU A 98 -11.51 -5.26 23.38
CA LEU A 98 -11.15 -6.45 24.14
C LEU A 98 -10.50 -7.54 23.28
N LYS A 99 -10.54 -7.38 21.94
CA LYS A 99 -10.05 -8.35 20.96
C LYS A 99 -10.72 -9.74 21.11
N ALA A 100 -12.01 -9.73 21.39
CA ALA A 100 -12.81 -10.94 21.56
C ALA A 100 -13.04 -11.66 20.22
N LEU A 101 -12.13 -12.56 19.85
CA LEU A 101 -12.17 -13.29 18.58
C LEU A 101 -13.39 -14.23 18.52
N GLU A 102 -13.85 -14.75 19.65
CA GLU A 102 -15.06 -15.57 19.76
C GLU A 102 -16.35 -14.86 19.28
N ALA A 103 -16.32 -13.52 19.19
CA ALA A 103 -17.44 -12.71 18.75
C ALA A 103 -17.35 -12.31 17.26
N ASP A 104 -16.30 -12.71 16.54
CA ASP A 104 -15.99 -12.21 15.20
C ASP A 104 -17.12 -12.44 14.19
N SER A 105 -17.72 -13.62 14.19
CA SER A 105 -18.78 -14.03 13.30
C SER A 105 -20.07 -13.26 13.58
N LEU A 106 -20.31 -12.94 14.86
CA LEU A 106 -21.44 -12.12 15.28
C LEU A 106 -21.23 -10.66 14.87
N VAL A 107 -20.03 -10.11 15.04
CA VAL A 107 -19.70 -8.75 14.59
C VAL A 107 -19.74 -8.65 13.06
N TYR A 108 -19.28 -9.68 12.36
CA TYR A 108 -19.38 -9.75 10.90
C TYR A 108 -20.85 -9.81 10.44
N ARG A 109 -21.70 -10.56 11.15
CA ARG A 109 -23.15 -10.55 10.90
C ARG A 109 -23.73 -9.15 11.04
N VAL A 110 -23.39 -8.42 12.12
CA VAL A 110 -23.80 -7.02 12.29
C VAL A 110 -23.32 -6.16 11.12
N TYR A 111 -22.06 -6.27 10.72
CA TYR A 111 -21.52 -5.56 9.56
C TYR A 111 -22.34 -5.80 8.28
N THR A 112 -22.74 -7.05 8.03
CA THR A 112 -23.48 -7.40 6.80
C THR A 112 -24.96 -7.01 6.83
N GLU A 113 -25.61 -7.05 8.00
CA GLU A 113 -27.08 -6.90 8.12
C GLU A 113 -27.53 -5.45 8.34
N VAL A 114 -26.64 -4.55 8.80
CA VAL A 114 -27.00 -3.14 9.08
C VAL A 114 -26.71 -2.23 7.89
N GLU A 115 -27.54 -1.20 7.74
CA GLU A 115 -27.39 -0.15 6.74
C GLU A 115 -26.86 1.17 7.34
N GLU A 116 -27.02 1.37 8.66
CA GLU A 116 -26.53 2.55 9.36
C GLU A 116 -24.99 2.66 9.22
N PRO A 117 -24.47 3.71 8.54
CA PRO A 117 -23.07 3.77 8.14
C PRO A 117 -22.08 3.80 9.31
N VAL A 118 -22.44 4.45 10.42
CA VAL A 118 -21.54 4.57 11.58
C VAL A 118 -21.36 3.22 12.26
N LEU A 119 -22.44 2.47 12.48
CA LEU A 119 -22.40 1.11 13.02
C LEU A 119 -21.66 0.16 12.07
N LYS A 120 -21.95 0.23 10.77
CA LYS A 120 -21.27 -0.60 9.76
C LYS A 120 -19.75 -0.34 9.74
N GLY A 121 -19.35 0.93 9.77
CA GLY A 121 -17.94 1.32 9.85
C GLY A 121 -17.25 0.87 11.14
N GLU A 122 -17.93 0.98 12.29
CA GLU A 122 -17.40 0.50 13.58
C GLU A 122 -17.27 -1.02 13.59
N ALA A 123 -18.25 -1.76 13.06
CA ALA A 123 -18.20 -3.22 12.95
C ALA A 123 -17.01 -3.69 12.10
N ALA A 124 -16.81 -3.07 10.93
CA ALA A 124 -15.62 -3.33 10.11
C ALA A 124 -14.34 -3.08 10.91
N PHE A 125 -14.23 -1.93 11.59
CA PHE A 125 -13.03 -1.59 12.36
C PHE A 125 -12.78 -2.57 13.52
N SER A 126 -13.82 -2.96 14.25
CA SER A 126 -13.72 -3.93 15.35
C SER A 126 -13.24 -5.30 14.89
N LEU A 127 -13.69 -5.80 13.72
CA LEU A 127 -13.15 -7.04 13.13
C LEU A 127 -11.64 -6.96 12.92
N GLY A 128 -11.12 -5.79 12.54
CA GLY A 128 -9.68 -5.58 12.39
C GLY A 128 -8.94 -5.59 13.73
N LYS A 129 -9.52 -5.01 14.79
CA LYS A 129 -8.95 -5.08 16.14
C LYS A 129 -8.91 -6.52 16.68
N MET A 130 -9.95 -7.31 16.38
CA MET A 130 -10.06 -8.73 16.72
C MET A 130 -9.09 -9.62 15.94
N GLN A 131 -8.46 -9.11 14.86
CA GLN A 131 -7.65 -9.90 13.94
C GLN A 131 -8.46 -11.01 13.23
N ALA A 132 -9.71 -10.71 12.87
CA ALA A 132 -10.61 -11.64 12.20
C ALA A 132 -10.27 -11.79 10.70
N VAL A 133 -9.09 -12.36 10.42
CA VAL A 133 -8.49 -12.44 9.08
C VAL A 133 -9.31 -13.24 8.08
N ASP A 134 -10.14 -14.16 8.54
CA ASP A 134 -11.05 -14.96 7.70
C ASP A 134 -12.05 -14.09 6.94
N PHE A 135 -12.35 -12.89 7.43
CA PHE A 135 -13.23 -11.92 6.77
C PHE A 135 -12.51 -10.91 5.88
N ALA A 136 -11.17 -10.89 5.85
CA ALA A 136 -10.40 -9.85 5.17
C ALA A 136 -10.71 -9.75 3.67
N GLY A 137 -10.90 -10.89 3.00
CA GLY A 137 -11.25 -10.92 1.57
C GLY A 137 -12.60 -10.26 1.27
N TYR A 138 -13.60 -10.45 2.13
CA TYR A 138 -14.91 -9.82 1.99
C TYR A 138 -14.84 -8.31 2.24
N LEU A 139 -14.16 -7.90 3.32
CA LEU A 139 -13.96 -6.47 3.64
C LEU A 139 -13.16 -5.75 2.54
N ALA A 140 -12.15 -6.40 1.97
CA ALA A 140 -11.39 -5.88 0.83
C ALA A 140 -12.27 -5.71 -0.41
N SER A 141 -13.15 -6.68 -0.70
CA SER A 141 -14.08 -6.62 -1.83
C SER A 141 -15.07 -5.46 -1.70
N ASP A 142 -15.60 -5.23 -0.50
CA ASP A 142 -16.50 -4.09 -0.24
C ASP A 142 -15.78 -2.75 -0.40
N LEU A 143 -14.53 -2.65 0.09
CA LEU A 143 -13.73 -1.44 -0.09
C LEU A 143 -13.40 -1.19 -1.57
N ILE A 144 -13.09 -2.24 -2.35
CA ILE A 144 -12.91 -2.15 -3.81
C ILE A 144 -14.18 -1.62 -4.48
N SER A 145 -15.34 -2.16 -4.11
CA SER A 145 -16.64 -1.70 -4.63
C SER A 145 -16.86 -0.21 -4.38
N ILE A 146 -16.60 0.27 -3.15
CA ILE A 146 -16.72 1.69 -2.79
C ILE A 146 -15.70 2.56 -3.55
N ASN A 147 -14.48 2.08 -3.75
CA ASN A 147 -13.43 2.82 -4.46
C ASN A 147 -13.76 2.99 -5.95
N LEU A 148 -14.26 1.94 -6.60
CA LEU A 148 -14.46 1.89 -8.05
C LEU A 148 -15.85 2.34 -8.49
N SER A 149 -16.84 2.32 -7.59
CA SER A 149 -18.24 2.68 -7.88
C SER A 149 -18.83 3.62 -6.82
N PRO A 150 -18.31 4.86 -6.70
CA PRO A 150 -18.91 5.86 -5.82
C PRO A 150 -20.35 6.16 -6.17
N ILE A 151 -21.20 6.32 -5.16
CA ILE A 151 -22.60 6.72 -5.31
C ILE A 151 -22.75 8.13 -4.74
N PRO A 152 -22.87 9.18 -5.58
CA PRO A 152 -22.84 10.57 -5.13
C PRO A 152 -23.89 10.93 -4.07
N SER A 153 -25.08 10.32 -4.14
CA SER A 153 -26.18 10.59 -3.21
C SER A 153 -25.90 10.12 -1.77
N ILE A 154 -24.96 9.18 -1.58
CA ILE A 154 -24.59 8.63 -0.27
C ILE A 154 -23.09 8.69 0.00
N ALA A 155 -22.38 9.61 -0.67
CA ALA A 155 -20.92 9.72 -0.61
C ALA A 155 -20.38 9.81 0.83
N LYS A 156 -21.04 10.58 1.71
CA LYS A 156 -20.65 10.71 3.12
C LYS A 156 -20.78 9.39 3.88
N ASN A 157 -21.79 8.59 3.57
CA ASN A 157 -22.00 7.28 4.19
C ASN A 157 -20.91 6.31 3.73
N GLN A 158 -20.61 6.31 2.43
CA GLN A 158 -19.51 5.50 1.86
C GLN A 158 -18.15 5.88 2.47
N GLU A 159 -17.89 7.17 2.72
CA GLU A 159 -16.66 7.62 3.41
C GLU A 159 -16.52 7.07 4.83
N ILE A 160 -17.62 7.02 5.60
CA ILE A 160 -17.62 6.47 6.96
C ILE A 160 -17.29 4.97 6.94
N ILE A 161 -17.95 4.23 6.05
CA ILE A 161 -17.74 2.78 5.91
C ILE A 161 -16.31 2.50 5.43
N ALA A 162 -15.83 3.21 4.40
CA ALA A 162 -14.48 3.07 3.89
C ALA A 162 -13.40 3.35 4.94
N ALA A 163 -13.63 4.32 5.84
CA ALA A 163 -12.70 4.60 6.93
C ALA A 163 -12.58 3.42 7.91
N GLY A 164 -13.70 2.75 8.21
CA GLY A 164 -13.72 1.51 9.00
C GLY A 164 -12.98 0.38 8.31
N LEU A 165 -13.27 0.15 7.02
CA LEU A 165 -12.64 -0.91 6.21
C LEU A 165 -11.13 -0.73 6.07
N VAL A 166 -10.66 0.49 5.76
CA VAL A 166 -9.23 0.80 5.67
C VAL A 166 -8.52 0.49 6.98
N ARG A 167 -9.07 0.94 8.11
CA ARG A 167 -8.47 0.69 9.44
C ARG A 167 -8.51 -0.79 9.80
N SER A 168 -9.55 -1.49 9.40
CA SER A 168 -9.72 -2.92 9.62
C SER A 168 -8.60 -3.71 8.93
N LEU A 169 -8.49 -3.56 7.61
CA LEU A 169 -7.48 -4.22 6.79
C LEU A 169 -6.07 -3.84 7.22
N ALA A 170 -5.86 -2.56 7.56
CA ALA A 170 -4.59 -2.09 8.10
C ALA A 170 -4.18 -2.78 9.41
N SER A 171 -5.17 -3.03 10.29
CA SER A 171 -4.93 -3.68 11.57
C SER A 171 -4.65 -5.17 11.41
N MET A 172 -5.30 -5.84 10.45
CA MET A 172 -5.10 -7.27 10.15
C MET A 172 -3.72 -7.56 9.51
N ARG A 173 -3.12 -6.58 8.82
CA ARG A 173 -1.80 -6.71 8.15
C ARG A 173 -1.71 -7.89 7.17
N VAL A 174 -2.78 -8.10 6.43
CA VAL A 174 -2.88 -9.16 5.41
C VAL A 174 -2.76 -8.58 4.00
N ALA A 175 -2.10 -9.30 3.09
CA ALA A 175 -1.79 -8.83 1.74
C ALA A 175 -3.04 -8.75 0.85
N GLU A 176 -4.04 -9.58 1.13
CA GLU A 176 -5.32 -9.71 0.42
C GLU A 176 -6.08 -8.38 0.35
N GLY A 177 -5.94 -7.52 1.37
CA GLY A 177 -6.54 -6.18 1.43
C GLY A 177 -5.71 -5.06 0.82
N TYR A 178 -4.46 -5.33 0.43
CA TYR A 178 -3.51 -4.28 0.06
C TYR A 178 -3.99 -3.46 -1.14
N GLU A 179 -4.47 -4.12 -2.19
CA GLU A 179 -4.97 -3.43 -3.40
C GLU A 179 -6.15 -2.51 -3.08
N ALA A 180 -7.09 -2.97 -2.24
CA ALA A 180 -8.23 -2.19 -1.81
C ALA A 180 -7.82 -0.92 -1.04
N VAL A 181 -6.87 -1.06 -0.12
CA VAL A 181 -6.37 0.08 0.67
C VAL A 181 -5.51 1.01 -0.20
N PHE A 182 -4.70 0.47 -1.11
CA PHE A 182 -3.96 1.28 -2.08
C PHE A 182 -4.89 2.15 -2.93
N LEU A 183 -5.95 1.58 -3.50
CA LEU A 183 -6.93 2.35 -4.28
C LEU A 183 -7.61 3.42 -3.41
N ALA A 184 -7.90 3.12 -2.13
CA ALA A 184 -8.47 4.11 -1.23
C ALA A 184 -7.53 5.29 -0.94
N SER A 185 -6.21 5.10 -1.03
CA SER A 185 -5.19 6.14 -0.80
C SER A 185 -5.16 7.24 -1.88
N ILE A 186 -5.68 6.92 -3.06
CA ILE A 186 -5.73 7.78 -4.26
C ILE A 186 -7.17 8.03 -4.76
N GLY A 187 -8.17 7.43 -4.14
CA GLY A 187 -9.56 7.44 -4.59
C GLY A 187 -10.30 8.79 -4.48
N TRP A 188 -11.58 8.75 -4.82
CA TRP A 188 -12.47 9.92 -4.98
C TRP A 188 -12.79 10.69 -3.70
N TYR A 189 -12.48 10.14 -2.52
CA TYR A 189 -12.89 10.66 -1.22
C TYR A 189 -12.56 12.15 -1.02
N SER A 190 -13.44 12.85 -0.30
CA SER A 190 -13.29 14.28 0.00
C SER A 190 -12.05 14.57 0.86
N ALA A 191 -11.56 15.81 0.82
CA ALA A 191 -10.41 16.22 1.63
C ALA A 191 -10.70 16.25 3.14
N ALA A 192 -11.97 16.38 3.53
CA ALA A 192 -12.40 16.35 4.93
C ALA A 192 -12.51 14.92 5.49
N SER A 193 -12.59 13.92 4.61
CA SER A 193 -12.63 12.51 5.01
C SER A 193 -11.25 11.99 5.40
N PRO A 194 -11.13 11.21 6.49
CA PRO A 194 -9.85 10.64 6.90
C PRO A 194 -9.38 9.48 6.02
N VAL A 195 -10.21 8.99 5.08
CA VAL A 195 -9.96 7.76 4.31
C VAL A 195 -8.62 7.79 3.60
N LYS A 196 -8.34 8.81 2.78
CA LYS A 196 -7.09 8.90 2.02
C LYS A 196 -5.87 8.96 2.93
N THR A 197 -5.94 9.75 4.00
CA THR A 197 -4.83 9.90 4.95
C THR A 197 -4.55 8.58 5.69
N ALA A 198 -5.61 7.91 6.17
CA ALA A 198 -5.49 6.61 6.83
C ALA A 198 -4.96 5.54 5.86
N ALA A 199 -5.46 5.51 4.63
CA ALA A 199 -5.04 4.55 3.61
C ALA A 199 -3.58 4.75 3.21
N ARG A 200 -3.11 5.99 2.99
CA ARG A 200 -1.69 6.27 2.70
C ARG A 200 -0.76 5.79 3.80
N ALA A 201 -1.13 6.01 5.06
CA ALA A 201 -0.36 5.50 6.19
C ALA A 201 -0.38 3.97 6.23
N ALA A 202 -1.55 3.35 6.00
CA ALA A 202 -1.72 1.91 6.01
C ALA A 202 -0.92 1.20 4.92
N VAL A 203 -0.93 1.71 3.68
CA VAL A 203 -0.21 1.14 2.53
C VAL A 203 1.29 0.95 2.82
N VAL A 204 1.90 1.82 3.64
CA VAL A 204 3.33 1.73 3.99
C VAL A 204 3.61 0.65 5.05
N GLU A 205 2.65 0.37 5.94
CA GLU A 205 2.86 -0.48 7.12
C GLU A 205 2.15 -1.84 7.05
N MET A 206 1.20 -2.02 6.12
CA MET A 206 0.42 -3.26 5.99
C MET A 206 1.26 -4.45 5.56
N VAL A 207 2.18 -4.23 4.62
CA VAL A 207 3.01 -5.27 4.01
C VAL A 207 4.42 -4.71 3.84
N ASP A 208 5.43 -5.41 4.35
CA ASP A 208 6.82 -4.96 4.25
C ASP A 208 7.30 -4.90 2.79
N ASP A 209 6.92 -5.88 1.98
CA ASP A 209 7.22 -5.95 0.56
C ASP A 209 5.95 -6.01 -0.29
N PRO A 210 5.40 -4.86 -0.72
CA PRO A 210 4.19 -4.82 -1.53
C PRO A 210 4.44 -4.99 -3.03
N SER A 211 5.64 -5.38 -3.45
CA SER A 211 6.04 -5.34 -4.86
C SER A 211 5.12 -6.17 -5.76
N ASP A 212 4.72 -7.37 -5.32
CA ASP A 212 3.87 -8.26 -6.13
C ASP A 212 2.45 -7.68 -6.33
N SER A 213 1.88 -7.11 -5.27
CA SER A 213 0.58 -6.41 -5.35
C SER A 213 0.65 -5.18 -6.25
N LEU A 214 1.74 -4.41 -6.17
CA LEU A 214 1.94 -3.21 -6.99
C LEU A 214 2.24 -3.56 -8.45
N LEU A 215 2.95 -4.67 -8.73
CA LEU A 215 3.12 -5.22 -10.08
C LEU A 215 1.77 -5.61 -10.68
N LYS A 216 0.93 -6.31 -9.92
CA LYS A 216 -0.44 -6.66 -10.36
C LYS A 216 -1.23 -5.40 -10.72
N ILE A 217 -1.22 -4.37 -9.88
CA ILE A 217 -1.89 -3.08 -10.16
C ILE A 217 -1.33 -2.43 -11.42
N LEU A 218 0.01 -2.43 -11.59
CA LEU A 218 0.65 -1.93 -12.80
C LEU A 218 0.15 -2.68 -14.04
N ASP A 219 -0.11 -3.97 -13.97
CA ASP A 219 -0.53 -4.77 -15.11
C ASP A 219 -2.01 -4.63 -15.44
N THR A 220 -2.87 -4.64 -14.43
CA THR A 220 -4.32 -4.73 -14.60
C THR A 220 -5.01 -3.37 -14.69
N HIS A 221 -4.51 -2.33 -14.01
CA HIS A 221 -5.25 -1.07 -13.93
C HIS A 221 -5.16 -0.29 -15.27
N PRO A 222 -6.27 0.26 -15.79
CA PRO A 222 -6.25 0.98 -17.05
C PRO A 222 -5.58 2.35 -16.92
N ASP A 223 -5.87 3.07 -15.83
CA ASP A 223 -5.43 4.45 -15.59
C ASP A 223 -3.91 4.56 -15.35
N THR A 224 -3.28 5.50 -16.04
CA THR A 224 -1.84 5.77 -15.93
C THR A 224 -1.48 6.50 -14.63
N GLU A 225 -2.35 7.33 -14.08
CA GLU A 225 -2.09 8.01 -12.81
C GLU A 225 -2.03 7.02 -11.64
N VAL A 226 -2.90 6.01 -11.66
CA VAL A 226 -2.87 4.89 -10.70
C VAL A 226 -1.57 4.10 -10.84
N LYS A 227 -1.11 3.86 -12.06
CA LYS A 227 0.19 3.18 -12.30
C LYS A 227 1.37 3.99 -11.81
N GLN A 228 1.33 5.31 -11.99
CA GLN A 228 2.34 6.20 -11.46
C GLN A 228 2.35 6.16 -9.93
N ALA A 229 1.19 6.23 -9.29
CA ALA A 229 1.08 6.10 -7.84
C ALA A 229 1.59 4.74 -7.33
N ALA A 230 1.38 3.65 -8.09
CA ALA A 230 1.88 2.32 -7.74
C ALA A 230 3.41 2.26 -7.77
N LEU A 231 4.05 2.85 -8.79
CA LEU A 231 5.50 2.99 -8.85
C LEU A 231 6.02 3.81 -7.66
N GLU A 232 5.47 5.00 -7.41
CA GLU A 232 5.89 5.88 -6.32
C GLU A 232 5.76 5.20 -4.95
N THR A 233 4.65 4.49 -4.73
CA THR A 233 4.39 3.71 -3.52
C THR A 233 5.43 2.59 -3.35
N CYS A 234 5.76 1.87 -4.43
CA CYS A 234 6.78 0.84 -4.36
C CYS A 234 8.14 1.42 -4.00
N LEU A 235 8.49 2.59 -4.52
CA LEU A 235 9.78 3.21 -4.22
C LEU A 235 9.89 3.66 -2.75
N ALA A 236 8.76 4.07 -2.15
CA ALA A 236 8.66 4.49 -0.76
C ALA A 236 8.56 3.33 0.25
N SER A 237 8.23 2.12 -0.19
CA SER A 237 8.02 0.95 0.68
C SER A 237 9.33 0.38 1.26
N LYS A 238 9.21 -0.66 2.09
CA LYS A 238 10.36 -1.44 2.62
C LYS A 238 10.81 -2.56 1.67
N ALA A 239 10.28 -2.62 0.44
CA ALA A 239 10.64 -3.64 -0.54
C ALA A 239 12.16 -3.65 -0.85
N PRO A 240 12.75 -4.82 -1.14
CA PRO A 240 14.13 -4.94 -1.62
C PRO A 240 14.40 -4.10 -2.88
N VAL A 241 15.65 -3.63 -3.03
CA VAL A 241 16.08 -2.75 -4.13
C VAL A 241 15.86 -3.39 -5.50
N ASP A 242 16.14 -4.69 -5.63
CA ASP A 242 15.94 -5.48 -6.84
C ASP A 242 14.46 -5.57 -7.22
N LYS A 243 13.56 -5.77 -6.25
CA LYS A 243 12.12 -5.77 -6.51
C LYS A 243 11.58 -4.39 -6.89
N LYS A 244 12.07 -3.33 -6.23
CA LYS A 244 11.77 -1.93 -6.63
C LYS A 244 12.24 -1.65 -8.06
N ALA A 245 13.41 -2.15 -8.44
CA ALA A 245 13.93 -2.02 -9.79
C ALA A 245 13.07 -2.80 -10.81
N ALA A 246 12.61 -4.01 -10.46
CA ALA A 246 11.68 -4.78 -11.30
C ALA A 246 10.35 -4.05 -11.53
N VAL A 247 9.78 -3.43 -10.48
CA VAL A 247 8.57 -2.59 -10.59
C VAL A 247 8.82 -1.37 -11.48
N ALA A 248 9.95 -0.68 -11.32
CA ALA A 248 10.32 0.44 -12.17
C ALA A 248 10.50 0.02 -13.65
N ALA A 249 11.19 -1.09 -13.90
CA ALA A 249 11.38 -1.63 -15.24
C ALA A 249 10.03 -2.03 -15.88
N ARG A 250 9.13 -2.62 -15.10
CA ARG A 250 7.78 -2.97 -15.57
C ARG A 250 6.96 -1.72 -15.91
N ALA A 251 7.00 -0.70 -15.06
CA ALA A 251 6.34 0.59 -15.32
C ALA A 251 6.89 1.26 -16.61
N LEU A 252 8.21 1.21 -16.82
CA LEU A 252 8.84 1.71 -18.04
C LEU A 252 8.35 0.97 -19.29
N ARG A 253 8.35 -0.37 -19.24
CA ARG A 253 7.86 -1.24 -20.32
C ARG A 253 6.41 -0.91 -20.71
N LEU A 254 5.53 -0.82 -19.72
CA LEU A 254 4.13 -0.43 -19.92
C LEU A 254 3.99 0.98 -20.52
N GLY A 255 4.89 1.89 -20.15
CA GLY A 255 4.97 3.23 -20.71
C GLY A 255 5.37 3.25 -22.20
N ILE A 256 6.14 2.27 -22.65
CA ILE A 256 6.57 2.13 -24.06
C ILE A 256 5.48 1.47 -24.90
N ASP A 257 4.88 0.39 -24.38
CA ASP A 257 3.95 -0.45 -25.14
C ASP A 257 2.58 0.22 -25.39
N ARG A 258 2.26 1.29 -24.65
CA ARG A 258 0.96 1.98 -24.73
C ARG A 258 1.02 3.23 -25.60
N LEU A 259 0.03 3.36 -26.49
CA LEU A 259 -0.18 4.55 -27.30
C LEU A 259 -1.53 5.23 -26.93
N PRO A 260 -1.51 6.32 -26.15
CA PRO A 260 -2.71 7.00 -25.74
C PRO A 260 -3.24 7.89 -26.88
N PRO A 261 -4.58 7.98 -27.04
CA PRO A 261 -5.19 8.71 -28.15
C PRO A 261 -5.09 10.22 -28.01
N ASP A 262 -4.95 10.74 -26.79
CA ASP A 262 -5.01 12.16 -26.45
C ASP A 262 -3.68 12.72 -25.91
N LEU A 263 -3.59 14.05 -25.82
CA LEU A 263 -2.38 14.73 -25.33
C LEU A 263 -2.17 14.51 -23.82
N ALA A 264 -3.25 14.45 -23.04
CA ALA A 264 -3.19 14.23 -21.60
C ALA A 264 -2.62 12.84 -21.28
N GLY A 265 -3.10 11.79 -21.93
CA GLY A 265 -2.56 10.45 -21.80
C GLY A 265 -1.09 10.35 -22.26
N LYS A 266 -0.71 11.05 -23.34
CA LYS A 266 0.71 11.10 -23.78
C LYS A 266 1.61 11.72 -22.71
N ALA A 267 1.17 12.81 -22.10
CA ALA A 267 1.90 13.47 -21.01
C ALA A 267 1.97 12.57 -19.76
N ALA A 268 0.88 11.88 -19.39
CA ALA A 268 0.86 10.95 -18.28
C ALA A 268 1.85 9.78 -18.47
N LEU A 269 1.89 9.16 -19.65
CA LEU A 269 2.86 8.10 -19.92
C LEU A 269 4.30 8.63 -19.96
N SER A 270 4.52 9.85 -20.47
CA SER A 270 5.85 10.47 -20.45
C SER A 270 6.35 10.66 -19.01
N ARG A 271 5.50 11.16 -18.12
CA ARG A 271 5.80 11.26 -16.67
C ARG A 271 6.12 9.89 -16.06
N LEU A 272 5.34 8.86 -16.39
CA LEU A 272 5.58 7.49 -15.92
C LEU A 272 6.94 6.95 -16.39
N ARG A 273 7.28 7.12 -17.68
CA ARG A 273 8.58 6.69 -18.23
C ARG A 273 9.74 7.41 -17.56
N LEU A 274 9.64 8.74 -17.41
CA LEU A 274 10.67 9.55 -16.74
C LEU A 274 10.87 9.14 -15.28
N ALA A 275 9.77 8.94 -14.53
CA ALA A 275 9.82 8.47 -13.16
C ALA A 275 10.47 7.09 -13.04
N ALA A 276 10.14 6.17 -13.94
CA ALA A 276 10.72 4.84 -13.98
C ALA A 276 12.23 4.85 -14.29
N MET A 277 12.67 5.65 -15.28
CA MET A 277 14.09 5.79 -15.60
C MET A 277 14.88 6.43 -14.44
N ALA A 278 14.32 7.47 -13.82
CA ALA A 278 14.93 8.10 -12.64
C ALA A 278 15.02 7.11 -11.47
N ALA A 279 14.01 6.27 -11.28
CA ALA A 279 14.00 5.22 -10.26
C ALA A 279 15.10 4.18 -10.50
N LEU A 280 15.20 3.64 -11.72
CA LEU A 280 16.26 2.68 -12.09
C LEU A 280 17.66 3.25 -11.85
N ALA A 281 17.88 4.52 -12.24
CA ALA A 281 19.15 5.21 -12.00
C ALA A 281 19.41 5.40 -10.49
N LYS A 282 18.41 5.85 -9.71
CA LYS A 282 18.55 6.07 -8.27
C LYS A 282 18.82 4.77 -7.50
N LEU A 283 18.19 3.67 -7.92
CA LEU A 283 18.37 2.34 -7.35
C LEU A 283 19.69 1.68 -7.78
N GLN A 284 20.47 2.32 -8.65
CA GLN A 284 21.71 1.80 -9.21
C GLN A 284 21.53 0.42 -9.87
N ASP A 285 20.39 0.21 -10.54
CA ASP A 285 20.05 -1.06 -11.15
C ASP A 285 21.12 -1.53 -12.14
N LYS A 286 21.65 -2.74 -11.95
CA LYS A 286 22.70 -3.36 -12.80
C LYS A 286 22.17 -4.49 -13.68
N ASN A 287 20.86 -4.75 -13.68
CA ASN A 287 20.29 -5.88 -14.43
C ASN A 287 20.41 -5.65 -15.95
N PRO A 288 21.07 -6.55 -16.71
CA PRO A 288 21.18 -6.44 -18.16
C PRO A 288 19.84 -6.45 -18.91
N GLU A 289 18.81 -7.10 -18.38
CA GLU A 289 17.48 -7.13 -19.02
C GLU A 289 16.81 -5.76 -19.00
N ASN A 290 16.99 -5.01 -17.92
CA ASN A 290 16.47 -3.64 -17.81
C ASN A 290 17.19 -2.67 -18.76
N ALA A 291 18.47 -2.93 -19.08
CA ALA A 291 19.18 -2.17 -20.10
C ALA A 291 18.50 -2.29 -21.48
N ALA A 292 17.95 -3.47 -21.83
CA ALA A 292 17.23 -3.64 -23.09
C ALA A 292 15.98 -2.74 -23.16
N VAL A 293 15.23 -2.61 -22.06
CA VAL A 293 14.07 -1.71 -21.97
C VAL A 293 14.47 -0.25 -22.18
N LEU A 294 15.56 0.20 -21.53
CA LEU A 294 16.08 1.56 -21.68
C LEU A 294 16.58 1.85 -23.11
N ILE A 295 17.20 0.88 -23.76
CA ILE A 295 17.64 0.97 -25.16
C ILE A 295 16.44 1.21 -26.09
N GLU A 296 15.31 0.55 -25.83
CA GLU A 296 14.10 0.76 -26.64
C GLU A 296 13.55 2.18 -26.52
N VAL A 297 13.63 2.82 -25.35
CA VAL A 297 13.26 4.24 -25.18
C VAL A 297 14.09 5.12 -26.11
N VAL A 298 15.41 4.93 -26.13
CA VAL A 298 16.31 5.70 -27.00
C VAL A 298 15.99 5.45 -28.48
N LYS A 299 15.70 4.20 -28.87
CA LYS A 299 15.35 3.85 -30.25
C LYS A 299 14.01 4.46 -30.68
N ALA A 300 13.11 4.73 -29.75
CA ALA A 300 11.82 5.36 -29.99
C ALA A 300 11.88 6.90 -30.05
N ASP A 301 13.07 7.52 -29.96
CA ASP A 301 13.23 8.98 -30.04
C ASP A 301 12.62 9.55 -31.34
N LYS A 302 11.65 10.46 -31.20
CA LYS A 302 10.93 11.12 -32.30
C LYS A 302 11.62 12.38 -32.79
N LYS A 303 12.73 12.77 -32.17
CA LYS A 303 13.51 13.98 -32.47
C LYS A 303 12.75 15.28 -32.20
N ASP A 304 11.82 15.26 -31.25
CA ASP A 304 11.15 16.43 -30.69
C ASP A 304 11.64 16.69 -29.25
N ASP A 305 11.25 17.81 -28.63
CA ASP A 305 11.73 18.19 -27.30
C ASP A 305 11.27 17.23 -26.19
N GLY A 306 10.07 16.66 -26.30
CA GLY A 306 9.55 15.69 -25.33
C GLY A 306 10.36 14.39 -25.34
N SER A 307 10.63 13.87 -26.54
CA SER A 307 11.47 12.68 -26.74
C SER A 307 12.94 12.93 -26.45
N LEU A 308 13.43 14.18 -26.53
CA LEU A 308 14.79 14.52 -26.08
C LEU A 308 14.98 14.23 -24.60
N ASN A 309 14.06 14.72 -23.76
CA ASN A 309 14.19 14.57 -22.33
C ASN A 309 14.15 13.09 -21.92
N GLU A 310 13.27 12.30 -22.52
CA GLU A 310 13.23 10.86 -22.28
C GLU A 310 14.52 10.17 -22.73
N THR A 311 15.06 10.54 -23.90
CA THR A 311 16.32 10.00 -24.42
C THR A 311 17.51 10.32 -23.51
N LEU A 312 17.59 11.54 -22.99
CA LEU A 312 18.64 11.94 -22.05
C LEU A 312 18.59 11.13 -20.74
N ASN A 313 17.39 10.97 -20.18
CA ASN A 313 17.19 10.17 -18.97
C ASN A 313 17.48 8.67 -19.22
N ALA A 314 17.12 8.15 -20.39
CA ALA A 314 17.44 6.78 -20.77
C ALA A 314 18.95 6.55 -20.86
N TYR A 315 19.70 7.47 -21.49
CA TYR A 315 21.17 7.39 -21.49
C TYR A 315 21.75 7.51 -20.09
N ALA A 316 21.23 8.39 -19.23
CA ALA A 316 21.70 8.51 -17.85
C ALA A 316 21.51 7.19 -17.08
N ALA A 317 20.32 6.57 -17.19
CA ALA A 317 20.02 5.29 -16.58
C ALA A 317 20.86 4.14 -17.15
N LEU A 318 21.10 4.10 -18.48
CA LEU A 318 22.02 3.14 -19.11
C LEU A 318 23.45 3.31 -18.59
N GLY A 319 23.88 4.57 -18.42
CA GLY A 319 25.16 4.91 -17.81
C GLY A 319 25.30 4.32 -16.42
N VAL A 320 24.30 4.53 -15.56
CA VAL A 320 24.29 3.93 -14.22
C VAL A 320 24.21 2.42 -14.27
N ASN A 321 23.45 1.82 -15.19
CA ASN A 321 23.34 0.36 -15.30
C ASN A 321 24.68 -0.30 -15.62
N GLY A 322 25.43 0.22 -16.57
CA GLY A 322 26.82 -0.18 -16.81
C GLY A 322 27.05 -1.64 -17.20
N SER A 323 25.99 -2.43 -17.39
CA SER A 323 26.09 -3.78 -17.95
C SER A 323 26.70 -3.74 -19.35
N ASP A 324 27.24 -4.86 -19.81
CA ASP A 324 27.82 -4.97 -21.16
C ASP A 324 26.87 -4.51 -22.28
N PRO A 325 25.58 -4.90 -22.31
CA PRO A 325 24.63 -4.38 -23.29
C PRO A 325 24.48 -2.84 -23.24
N ALA A 326 24.39 -2.27 -22.04
CA ALA A 326 24.27 -0.81 -21.87
C ALA A 326 25.54 -0.08 -22.35
N ALA A 327 26.71 -0.57 -21.95
CA ALA A 327 28.01 0.00 -22.31
C ALA A 327 28.26 -0.07 -23.83
N ARG A 328 27.95 -1.21 -24.47
CA ARG A 328 28.06 -1.35 -25.94
C ARG A 328 27.14 -0.37 -26.65
N PHE A 329 25.88 -0.27 -26.23
CA PHE A 329 24.94 0.65 -26.86
C PHE A 329 25.36 2.12 -26.71
N ILE A 330 25.88 2.52 -25.55
CA ILE A 330 26.45 3.86 -25.33
C ILE A 330 27.66 4.08 -26.27
N ALA A 331 28.58 3.13 -26.33
CA ALA A 331 29.78 3.22 -27.17
C ALA A 331 29.43 3.35 -28.66
N GLU A 332 28.49 2.53 -29.15
CA GLU A 332 28.00 2.56 -30.54
C GLU A 332 27.36 3.90 -30.90
N ASN A 333 26.49 4.43 -30.02
CA ASN A 333 25.85 5.72 -30.27
C ASN A 333 26.85 6.87 -30.23
N LEU A 334 27.81 6.86 -29.29
CA LEU A 334 28.86 7.87 -29.23
C LEU A 334 29.76 7.83 -30.48
N ALA A 335 30.16 6.64 -30.93
CA ALA A 335 30.92 6.47 -32.17
C ALA A 335 30.16 7.00 -33.39
N ARG A 336 28.84 6.74 -33.48
CA ARG A 336 28.00 7.29 -34.54
C ARG A 336 27.99 8.82 -34.55
N PHE A 337 27.88 9.46 -33.39
CA PHE A 337 27.94 10.92 -33.31
C PHE A 337 29.33 11.50 -33.60
N ASN A 338 30.40 10.76 -33.29
CA ASN A 338 31.76 11.13 -33.68
C ASN A 338 31.90 11.13 -35.21
N GLU A 339 31.39 10.10 -35.89
CA GLU A 339 31.40 10.05 -37.36
C GLU A 339 30.51 11.14 -37.98
N MET A 340 29.33 11.41 -37.39
CA MET A 340 28.49 12.54 -37.83
C MET A 340 29.20 13.89 -37.72
N GLN A 341 29.93 14.13 -36.62
CA GLN A 341 30.69 15.36 -36.42
C GLN A 341 31.74 15.54 -37.52
N LYS A 342 32.48 14.49 -37.88
CA LYS A 342 33.49 14.54 -38.95
C LYS A 342 32.90 14.85 -40.33
N VAL A 343 31.77 14.24 -40.66
CA VAL A 343 31.22 14.30 -42.03
C VAL A 343 30.41 15.57 -42.27
N ARG A 344 29.58 15.99 -41.30
CA ARG A 344 28.61 17.08 -41.50
C ARG A 344 28.46 18.04 -40.32
N GLY A 345 29.11 17.75 -39.20
CA GLY A 345 28.88 18.45 -37.93
C GLY A 345 27.60 18.01 -37.21
N ASN A 346 27.66 18.03 -35.87
CA ASN A 346 26.53 17.75 -34.99
C ASN A 346 25.66 19.01 -34.82
N THR A 347 24.35 18.83 -34.86
CA THR A 347 23.38 19.89 -34.56
C THR A 347 23.42 20.27 -33.07
N ALA A 348 22.73 21.35 -32.69
CA ALA A 348 22.60 21.74 -31.28
C ALA A 348 22.00 20.63 -30.41
N ARG A 349 20.97 19.93 -30.91
CA ARG A 349 20.38 18.76 -30.24
C ARG A 349 21.40 17.62 -30.10
N ASP A 350 22.11 17.30 -31.18
CA ASP A 350 23.10 16.23 -31.19
C ASP A 350 24.21 16.49 -30.16
N LYS A 351 24.67 17.73 -30.05
CA LYS A 351 25.68 18.14 -29.05
C LYS A 351 25.21 17.91 -27.61
N ILE A 352 23.93 18.14 -27.31
CA ILE A 352 23.34 17.83 -26.00
C ILE A 352 23.36 16.32 -25.74
N LEU A 353 22.98 15.51 -26.75
CA LEU A 353 23.03 14.05 -26.66
C LEU A 353 24.45 13.52 -26.50
N VAL A 354 25.42 14.06 -27.24
CA VAL A 354 26.84 13.68 -27.12
C VAL A 354 27.36 13.98 -25.71
N LYS A 355 27.06 15.16 -25.17
CA LYS A 355 27.45 15.50 -23.80
C LYS A 355 26.89 14.49 -22.80
N GLN A 356 25.61 14.12 -22.92
CA GLN A 356 25.00 13.11 -22.06
C GLN A 356 25.64 11.73 -22.25
N LEU A 357 25.90 11.31 -23.50
CA LEU A 357 26.57 10.04 -23.79
C LEU A 357 27.96 9.95 -23.16
N VAL A 358 28.75 11.03 -23.20
CA VAL A 358 30.07 11.08 -22.54
C VAL A 358 29.92 10.95 -21.01
N GLN A 359 28.96 11.66 -20.41
CA GLN A 359 28.68 11.54 -18.96
C GLN A 359 28.25 10.11 -18.60
N SER A 360 27.32 9.54 -19.36
CA SER A 360 26.83 8.18 -19.17
C SER A 360 27.93 7.14 -19.34
N ALA A 361 28.79 7.30 -20.35
CA ALA A 361 29.96 6.44 -20.57
C ALA A 361 30.88 6.43 -19.34
N GLY A 362 31.14 7.59 -18.74
CA GLY A 362 31.90 7.69 -17.48
C GLY A 362 31.20 7.04 -16.29
N ALA A 363 29.87 7.12 -16.22
CA ALA A 363 29.08 6.47 -15.18
C ALA A 363 29.08 4.94 -15.27
N THR A 364 29.21 4.37 -16.48
CA THR A 364 29.21 2.90 -16.66
C THR A 364 30.33 2.21 -15.92
N LYS A 365 31.50 2.85 -15.82
CA LYS A 365 32.77 2.24 -15.40
C LYS A 365 33.14 0.98 -16.19
N ASN A 366 32.49 0.74 -17.32
CA ASN A 366 32.72 -0.43 -18.16
C ASN A 366 33.77 -0.10 -19.25
N PRO A 367 34.84 -0.87 -19.42
CA PRO A 367 35.91 -0.54 -20.37
C PRO A 367 35.46 -0.52 -21.84
N LEU A 368 34.32 -1.12 -22.18
CA LEU A 368 33.80 -1.17 -23.55
C LEU A 368 33.52 0.22 -24.14
N VAL A 369 33.30 1.26 -23.32
CA VAL A 369 33.09 2.64 -23.81
C VAL A 369 34.38 3.38 -24.15
N LYS A 370 35.55 2.88 -23.72
CA LYS A 370 36.85 3.60 -23.86
C LYS A 370 37.19 3.99 -25.30
N PRO A 371 37.06 3.10 -26.32
CA PRO A 371 37.46 3.46 -27.68
C PRO A 371 36.64 4.63 -28.24
N ALA A 372 35.32 4.61 -28.02
CA ALA A 372 34.42 5.68 -28.47
C ALA A 372 34.68 7.00 -27.72
N LEU A 373 35.01 6.94 -26.42
CA LEU A 373 35.42 8.10 -25.63
C LEU A 373 36.75 8.71 -26.12
N GLN A 374 37.75 7.89 -26.41
CA GLN A 374 39.03 8.37 -26.95
C GLN A 374 38.83 9.10 -28.28
N GLN A 375 37.97 8.57 -29.14
CA GLN A 375 37.63 9.18 -30.41
C GLN A 375 37.03 10.59 -30.26
N VAL A 376 36.34 10.91 -29.15
CA VAL A 376 35.83 12.27 -28.89
C VAL A 376 36.98 13.29 -28.86
N GLY A 377 38.14 12.93 -28.31
CA GLY A 377 39.31 13.82 -28.24
C GLY A 377 40.01 14.04 -29.58
N TYR A 378 39.82 13.14 -30.55
CA TYR A 378 40.42 13.24 -31.88
C TYR A 378 39.50 13.92 -32.91
N VAL A 379 38.22 14.09 -32.58
CA VAL A 379 37.25 14.76 -33.43
C VAL A 379 37.05 16.19 -32.93
N GLU A 380 36.93 17.16 -33.84
CA GLU A 380 36.72 18.58 -33.52
C GLU A 380 35.31 18.83 -32.94
N HIS A 381 35.03 18.30 -31.76
CA HIS A 381 33.87 18.66 -30.95
C HIS A 381 34.11 19.99 -30.21
N ASP A 382 33.04 20.57 -29.68
CA ASP A 382 33.13 21.76 -28.85
C ASP A 382 34.03 21.51 -27.63
N ALA A 383 34.85 22.49 -27.24
CA ALA A 383 35.84 22.35 -26.17
C ALA A 383 35.28 21.81 -24.83
N GLY A 384 34.01 22.10 -24.53
CA GLY A 384 33.33 21.59 -23.34
C GLY A 384 33.09 20.07 -23.37
N ILE A 385 32.80 19.50 -24.54
CA ILE A 385 32.62 18.05 -24.75
C ILE A 385 33.98 17.36 -24.69
N THR A 386 35.00 17.93 -25.35
CA THR A 386 36.37 17.40 -25.35
C THR A 386 36.93 17.31 -23.93
N ARG A 387 36.85 18.40 -23.16
CA ARG A 387 37.31 18.43 -21.75
C ARG A 387 36.58 17.40 -20.89
N LEU A 388 35.26 17.30 -21.05
CA LEU A 388 34.45 16.32 -20.31
C LEU A 388 34.90 14.87 -20.63
N ALA A 389 35.19 14.57 -21.90
CA ALA A 389 35.66 13.24 -22.29
C ALA A 389 37.06 12.93 -21.73
N GLU A 390 37.97 13.90 -21.74
CA GLU A 390 39.29 13.77 -21.12
C GLU A 390 39.19 13.48 -19.61
N ASP A 391 38.33 14.20 -18.91
CA ASP A 391 38.13 14.02 -17.46
C ASP A 391 37.55 12.64 -17.15
N VAL A 392 36.56 12.18 -17.94
CA VAL A 392 36.03 10.81 -17.83
C VAL A 392 37.11 9.76 -18.10
N LEU A 393 37.97 9.95 -19.11
CA LEU A 393 39.04 9.00 -19.44
C LEU A 393 40.10 8.90 -18.32
N LYS A 394 40.40 10.00 -17.63
CA LYS A 394 41.31 9.97 -16.46
C LYS A 394 40.78 9.08 -15.33
N ASP A 395 39.47 9.09 -15.11
CA ASP A 395 38.81 8.27 -14.08
C ASP A 395 38.79 6.77 -14.39
N PHE A 396 39.07 6.38 -15.63
CA PHE A 396 39.18 4.99 -16.06
C PHE A 396 40.60 4.41 -15.95
N GLY A 397 41.60 5.26 -15.66
CA GLY A 397 43.00 4.90 -15.47
C GLY A 397 43.44 4.87 -13.99
N LYS A 398 42.52 5.19 -13.08
CA LYS A 398 42.59 4.93 -11.64
C LYS A 398 41.80 3.66 -11.36
#